data_AF-A0A9D6VUM0-F1
#
_entry.id   AF-A0A9D6VUM0-F1
#
_cell.length_a   1.000
_cell.length_b   1.000
_cell.length_c   1.000
_cell.angle_alpha   90.00
_cell.angle_beta   90.00
_cell.angle_gamma   90.00
#
_symmetry.space_group_name_H-M   'P 1'
#
loop_
_entity.id
_entity.type
_entity.pdbx_description
1 polymer ?
#
loop_
_entity_poly.entity_id
_entity_poly.type
_entity_poly.pdbx_seq_one_letter_code
_entity_poly.pdbx_strand_id
1 'polypeptide(L)' 'MATPKQAAKELIEHMPDQASWNDIMYELYVKQKIEAGLKAVAEGRTVPHEDIKRRLMDKKRPA' A
#
# COMPACT_ATOMS: atom_id res chain seq x y z
N MET A 1 4.91 18.46 -1.46
CA MET A 1 4.40 17.09 -1.73
C MET A 1 4.00 17.04 -3.19
N ALA A 2 4.44 16.03 -3.94
CA ALA A 2 3.97 15.82 -5.30
C ALA A 2 2.46 15.50 -5.27
N THR A 3 1.69 16.04 -6.21
CA THR A 3 0.28 15.64 -6.39
C THR A 3 0.19 14.17 -6.80
N PRO A 4 -0.93 13.48 -6.56
CA PRO A 4 -1.11 12.10 -7.03
C PRO A 4 -0.84 11.93 -8.54
N LYS A 5 -1.18 12.95 -9.34
CA LYS A 5 -0.90 12.97 -10.78
C LYS A 5 0.60 13.04 -11.10
N GLN A 6 1.37 13.86 -10.38
CA GLN A 6 2.82 13.96 -10.57
C GLN A 6 3.51 12.66 -10.12
N ALA A 7 3.12 12.15 -8.96
CA ALA A 7 3.64 10.89 -8.42
C ALA A 7 3.36 9.69 -9.34
N ALA A 8 2.18 9.66 -9.99
CA ALA A 8 1.85 8.65 -11.00
C ALA A 8 2.71 8.78 -12.27
N LYS A 9 2.96 10.01 -12.74
CA LYS A 9 3.82 10.26 -13.90
C LYS A 9 5.26 9.80 -13.65
N GLU A 10 5.85 10.23 -12.54
CA GLU A 10 7.21 9.82 -12.14
C GLU A 10 7.33 8.29 -12.04
N LEU A 11 6.32 7.64 -11.46
CA LEU A 11 6.30 6.18 -11.38
C LEU A 11 6.28 5.53 -12.75
N ILE A 12 5.44 6.00 -13.68
CA ILE A 12 5.35 5.48 -15.04
C ILE A 12 6.64 5.75 -15.83
N GLU A 13 7.28 6.90 -15.65
CA GLU A 13 8.54 7.27 -16.31
C GLU A 13 9.71 6.33 -15.95
N HIS A 14 9.64 5.66 -14.79
CA HIS A 14 10.64 4.67 -14.37
C HIS A 14 10.30 3.23 -14.76
N MET A 15 9.13 2.99 -15.37
CA MET A 15 8.73 1.65 -15.79
C MET A 15 9.39 1.27 -17.12
N PRO A 16 9.62 -0.03 -17.36
CA PRO A 16 10.08 -0.48 -18.67
C PRO A 16 9.03 -0.28 -19.77
N ASP A 17 9.46 -0.06 -21.01
CA ASP A 17 8.55 0.12 -22.16
C ASP A 17 7.62 -1.09 -22.40
N GLN A 18 8.03 -2.29 -21.99
CA GLN A 18 7.20 -3.50 -22.10
C GLN A 18 6.18 -3.67 -20.97
N ALA A 19 6.09 -2.74 -20.02
CA ALA A 19 5.14 -2.84 -18.92
C ALA A 19 3.69 -2.91 -19.43
N SER A 20 2.95 -3.88 -18.92
CA SER A 20 1.54 -4.05 -19.27
C SER A 20 0.66 -3.10 -18.46
N TRP A 21 -0.60 -2.95 -18.87
CA TRP A 21 -1.62 -2.24 -18.08
C TRP A 21 -1.75 -2.79 -16.66
N ASN A 22 -1.61 -4.10 -16.47
CA ASN A 22 -1.69 -4.71 -15.15
C ASN A 22 -0.51 -4.29 -14.26
N ASP A 23 0.68 -4.18 -14.82
CA ASP A 23 1.88 -3.74 -14.10
C ASP A 23 1.73 -2.29 -13.65
N ILE A 24 1.28 -1.40 -14.56
CA ILE A 24 1.03 0.01 -14.26
C ILE A 24 0.01 0.15 -13.13
N MET A 25 -1.12 -0.58 -13.22
CA MET A 25 -2.16 -0.53 -12.19
C MET A 25 -1.67 -1.07 -10.84
N TYR A 26 -0.88 -2.15 -10.85
CA TYR A 26 -0.32 -2.75 -9.65
C TYR A 26 0.62 -1.77 -8.93
N GLU A 27 1.56 -1.18 -9.65
CA GLU A 27 2.54 -0.24 -9.09
C GLU A 27 1.86 1.00 -8.50
N LEU A 28 0.87 1.56 -9.22
CA LEU A 28 0.08 2.69 -8.71
C LEU A 28 -0.68 2.33 -7.44
N TYR A 29 -1.30 1.14 -7.40
CA TYR A 29 -2.04 0.67 -6.23
C TYR A 29 -1.12 0.47 -5.02
N VAL A 30 0.03 -0.17 -5.21
CA VAL A 30 1.02 -0.39 -4.15
C VAL A 30 1.52 0.93 -3.60
N LYS A 31 1.89 1.88 -4.47
CA LYS A 31 2.32 3.23 -4.05
C LYS A 31 1.25 3.92 -3.21
N GLN A 32 0.00 3.91 -3.66
CA GLN A 32 -1.12 4.49 -2.91
C GLN A 32 -1.29 3.84 -1.52
N LYS A 33 -1.15 2.51 -1.43
CA LYS A 33 -1.26 1.78 -0.15
C LYS A 33 -0.13 2.13 0.81
N ILE A 34 1.10 2.28 0.31
CA ILE A 34 2.25 2.69 1.11
C ILE A 34 2.03 4.11 1.66
N GLU A 35 1.65 5.07 0.82
CA GLU A 35 1.38 6.45 1.24
C GLU A 35 0.27 6.51 2.30
N ALA A 36 -0.81 5.75 2.11
CA ALA A 36 -1.88 5.64 3.09
C ALA A 36 -1.40 5.02 4.41
N GLY A 37 -0.53 4.01 4.36
CA GLY A 37 0.08 3.39 5.53
C GLY A 37 0.99 4.35 6.30
N LEU A 38 1.87 5.07 5.59
CA LEU A 38 2.74 6.08 6.19
C LEU A 38 1.93 7.19 6.87
N LYS A 39 0.86 7.66 6.22
CA LYS A 39 -0.06 8.63 6.81
C LYS A 39 -0.75 8.08 8.07
N ALA A 40 -1.21 6.83 8.04
CA ALA A 40 -1.82 6.19 9.20
C ALA A 40 -0.84 6.08 10.37
N VAL A 41 0.43 5.75 10.11
CA VAL A 41 1.49 5.73 11.14
C VAL A 41 1.71 7.11 11.74
N ALA A 42 1.84 8.14 10.89
CA ALA A 42 2.02 9.53 11.35
C ALA A 42 0.85 10.04 12.20
N GLU A 43 -0.38 9.58 11.91
CA GLU A 43 -1.59 9.90 12.66
C GLU A 43 -1.82 8.99 13.88
N GLY A 44 -0.88 8.08 14.20
CA GLY A 44 -1.01 7.14 15.32
C GLY A 44 -2.06 6.04 15.11
N ARG A 45 -2.62 5.90 13.90
CA ARG A 45 -3.59 4.86 13.52
C ARG A 45 -2.91 3.52 13.29
N THR A 46 -2.20 3.02 14.30
CA THR A 46 -1.49 1.74 14.28
C THR A 46 -2.14 0.75 15.27
N VAL A 47 -1.84 -0.54 15.12
CA VAL A 47 -2.30 -1.59 16.02
C VAL A 47 -1.07 -2.24 16.65
N PRO A 48 -1.04 -2.45 17.98
CA PRO A 48 0.04 -3.16 18.64
C PRO A 48 0.23 -4.58 18.08
N HIS A 49 1.48 -5.06 18.10
CA HIS A 49 1.84 -6.38 17.56
C HIS A 49 1.02 -7.53 18.19
N GLU A 50 0.86 -7.52 19.51
CA GLU A 50 0.11 -8.57 20.22
C GLU A 50 -1.39 -8.58 19.84
N ASP A 51 -1.97 -7.41 19.57
CA ASP A 51 -3.37 -7.29 19.19
C ASP A 51 -3.63 -7.82 17.78
N ILE A 52 -2.72 -7.55 16.83
CA ILE A 52 -2.87 -8.10 15.47
C ILE A 52 -2.61 -9.60 15.45
N LYS A 53 -1.65 -10.11 16.23
CA LYS A 53 -1.36 -11.54 16.37
C LYS A 53 -2.60 -12.31 16.87
N ARG A 54 -3.24 -11.80 17.93
CA ARG A 54 -4.49 -12.37 18.47
C ARG A 54 -5.60 -12.41 17.42
N ARG A 55 -5.88 -11.28 16.74
CA ARG A 55 -6.90 -11.19 15.67
C ARG A 55 -6.66 -12.19 14.53
N LEU A 56 -5.41 -12.40 14.13
CA LEU A 56 -5.08 -13.33 13.04
C LEU A 56 -5.18 -14.79 13.48
N MET A 57 -4.92 -15.11 14.75
CA MET A 57 -5.07 -16.45 15.32
C MET A 57 -6.54 -16.80 15.56
N ASP A 58 -7.35 -15.85 16.03
CA ASP A 58 -8.79 -16.06 16.25
C ASP A 58 -9.53 -16.35 14.94
N LYS A 59 -9.17 -15.68 13.84
CA LYS A 59 -9.71 -15.96 12.50
C LYS A 59 -9.32 -17.34 11.95
N LYS A 60 -8.28 -17.98 12.49
CA LYS A 60 -7.82 -19.32 12.07
C LYS A 60 -8.51 -20.45 12.83
N ARG A 61 -9.31 -20.16 13.87
CA ARG A 61 -10.15 -21.16 14.53
C ARG A 61 -11.45 -21.33 13.73
N PRO A 62 -11.68 -22.49 13.07
CA PRO A 62 -13.01 -22.82 12.61
C PRO A 62 -13.96 -22.92 13.82
N ALA A 63 -15.22 -22.53 13.61
CA ALA A 63 -16.30 -22.64 14.60
C ALA A 63 -16.51 -24.09 15.05
#